data_AF-A0A2S9ZZI6-F1
#
_entry.id   AF-A0A2S9ZZI6-F1
#
_cell.length_a   1.000
_cell.length_b   1.000
_cell.length_c   1.000
_cell.angle_alpha   90.00
_cell.angle_beta   90.00
_cell.angle_gamma   90.00
#
_symmetry.space_group_name_H-M   'P 1'
#
loop_
_entity.id
_entity.type
_entity.pdbx_description
1 polymer ?
#
loop_
_entity_poly.entity_id
_entity_poly.type
_entity_poly.pdbx_seq_one_letter_code
_entity_poly.pdbx_strand_id
1 'polypeptide(L)'
;MHAFDPVKAEAVRSLFKRGNETWIPSSLRERVSLALVDLRIWRLSKTSAFATLKLEAHFHDGGHPTLHDIRALESAVRKAVSAKVDHCSEDHVAVEIDTGHPAALDDEDDFLPSHPDQHDRPTSSLRRAKSTRQLGRSNSRGSSSRAGASGANGYS
;
A
#
# COMPACT_ATOMS: atom_id res chain seq x y z
N MET A 1 27.35 -7.41 -18.46
CA MET A 1 26.82 -6.67 -19.62
C MET A 1 25.29 -6.71 -19.50
N HIS A 2 24.64 -5.59 -19.16
CA HIS A 2 23.19 -5.51 -19.09
C HIS A 2 22.64 -5.34 -20.50
N ALA A 3 21.78 -6.25 -20.93
CA ALA A 3 21.16 -6.18 -22.24
C ALA A 3 19.70 -5.79 -22.06
N PHE A 4 19.25 -4.85 -22.89
CA PHE A 4 17.83 -4.56 -23.06
C PHE A 4 17.14 -5.77 -23.72
N ASP A 5 15.97 -6.15 -23.21
CA ASP A 5 15.19 -7.28 -23.74
C ASP A 5 13.94 -6.78 -24.49
N PRO A 6 14.00 -6.63 -25.83
CA PRO A 6 12.87 -6.10 -26.61
C PRO A 6 11.66 -7.05 -26.63
N VAL A 7 11.88 -8.37 -26.59
CA VAL A 7 10.80 -9.36 -26.65
C VAL A 7 9.98 -9.33 -25.36
N LYS A 8 10.65 -9.27 -24.21
CA LYS A 8 9.96 -9.11 -22.92
C LYS A 8 9.27 -7.74 -22.83
N ALA A 9 9.86 -6.69 -23.39
CA ALA A 9 9.23 -5.38 -23.42
C ALA A 9 7.93 -5.39 -24.24
N GLU A 10 7.89 -6.09 -25.37
CA GLU A 10 6.65 -6.26 -26.16
C GLU A 10 5.59 -7.08 -25.42
N ALA A 11 5.99 -8.14 -24.72
CA ALA A 11 5.07 -8.94 -23.90
C ALA A 11 4.42 -8.09 -22.80
N VAL A 12 5.18 -7.23 -22.13
CA VAL A 12 4.64 -6.29 -21.13
C VAL A 12 3.78 -5.21 -21.77
N ARG A 13 4.18 -4.64 -22.91
CA ARG A 13 3.35 -3.68 -23.68
C ARG A 13 1.99 -4.26 -24.03
N SER A 14 1.89 -5.57 -24.28
CA SER A 14 0.62 -6.24 -24.57
C SER A 14 -0.36 -6.28 -23.38
N LEU A 15 0.12 -6.13 -22.13
CA LEU A 15 -0.74 -6.03 -20.94
C LEU A 15 -1.57 -4.75 -20.92
N PHE A 16 -1.02 -3.66 -21.48
CA PHE A 16 -1.64 -2.34 -21.51
C PHE A 16 -2.42 -2.09 -22.81
N LYS A 17 -2.60 -3.12 -23.64
CA LYS A 17 -3.52 -3.04 -24.78
C LYS A 17 -4.96 -3.13 -24.29
N ARG A 18 -5.82 -2.30 -24.89
CA ARG A 18 -7.27 -2.28 -24.61
C ARG A 18 -7.86 -3.69 -24.71
N GLY A 19 -8.64 -4.09 -23.70
CA GLY A 19 -9.26 -5.41 -23.62
C GLY A 19 -8.43 -6.48 -22.89
N ASN A 20 -7.21 -6.17 -22.44
CA ASN A 20 -6.38 -7.06 -21.60
C ASN A 20 -6.30 -6.59 -20.13
N GLU A 21 -7.31 -5.84 -19.67
CA GLU A 21 -7.33 -5.17 -18.35
C GLU A 21 -7.79 -6.10 -17.21
N THR A 22 -7.74 -7.42 -17.43
CA THR A 22 -8.17 -8.44 -16.45
C THR A 22 -7.30 -8.46 -15.19
N TRP A 23 -6.08 -7.93 -15.29
CA TRP A 23 -5.15 -7.78 -14.18
C TRP A 23 -5.41 -6.52 -13.32
N ILE A 24 -6.16 -5.54 -13.84
CA ILE A 24 -6.58 -4.36 -13.07
C ILE A 24 -7.62 -4.80 -12.04
N PRO A 25 -7.53 -4.33 -10.77
CA PRO A 25 -8.55 -4.58 -9.75
C PRO A 25 -9.95 -4.25 -10.28
N SER A 26 -10.93 -5.11 -10.00
CA SER A 26 -12.30 -4.95 -10.51
C SER A 26 -12.93 -3.62 -10.10
N SER A 27 -12.62 -3.12 -8.91
CA SER A 27 -13.05 -1.81 -8.40
C SER A 27 -12.54 -0.61 -9.21
N LEU A 28 -11.48 -0.78 -10.00
CA LEU A 28 -10.82 0.27 -10.77
C LEU A 28 -10.99 0.11 -12.27
N ARG A 29 -11.23 -1.12 -12.77
CA ARG A 29 -11.26 -1.45 -14.20
C ARG A 29 -12.17 -0.57 -15.05
N GLU A 30 -13.33 -0.17 -14.51
CA GLU A 30 -14.29 0.67 -15.23
C GLU A 30 -14.07 2.17 -15.00
N ARG A 31 -13.26 2.53 -13.98
CA ARG A 31 -13.02 3.90 -13.55
C ARG A 31 -11.70 4.46 -14.07
N VAL A 32 -10.71 3.61 -14.34
CA VAL A 32 -9.37 4.03 -14.73
C VAL A 32 -9.00 3.51 -16.11
N SER A 33 -8.37 4.37 -16.90
CA SER A 33 -7.62 3.97 -18.09
C SER A 33 -6.14 4.20 -17.86
N LEU A 34 -5.33 3.20 -18.20
CA LEU A 34 -3.87 3.25 -18.07
C LEU A 34 -3.23 3.31 -19.45
N ALA A 35 -2.34 4.28 -19.65
CA ALA A 35 -1.49 4.38 -20.82
C ALA A 35 -0.03 4.14 -20.42
N LEU A 36 0.69 3.36 -21.23
CA LEU A 36 2.12 3.13 -21.03
C LEU A 36 2.93 4.25 -21.69
N VAL A 37 3.68 5.00 -20.88
CA VAL A 37 4.50 6.13 -21.33
C VAL A 37 5.94 5.68 -21.61
N ASP A 38 6.57 5.00 -20.66
CA ASP A 38 7.91 4.43 -20.82
C ASP A 38 7.97 3.02 -20.23
N LEU A 39 8.77 2.16 -20.86
CA LEU A 39 9.04 0.81 -20.41
C LEU A 39 10.47 0.44 -20.75
N ARG A 40 11.23 0.05 -19.73
CA ARG A 40 12.58 -0.49 -19.90
C ARG A 40 12.71 -1.76 -19.09
N ILE A 41 13.23 -2.80 -19.74
CA ILE A 41 13.53 -4.07 -19.10
C ILE A 41 15.01 -4.35 -19.30
N TRP A 42 15.71 -4.50 -18.18
CA TRP A 42 17.13 -4.72 -18.10
C TRP A 42 17.37 -6.13 -17.61
N ARG A 43 18.06 -6.93 -18.43
CA ARG A 43 18.52 -8.24 -17.96
C ARG A 43 19.82 -8.06 -17.17
N LEU A 44 19.77 -8.29 -15.87
CA LEU A 44 20.92 -8.16 -14.98
C LEU A 44 21.84 -9.37 -15.07
N SER A 45 21.26 -10.57 -15.11
CA SER A 45 21.96 -11.85 -15.25
C SER A 45 21.08 -12.87 -16.01
N LYS A 46 21.50 -14.14 -16.08
CA LYS A 46 20.63 -15.20 -16.64
C LYS A 46 19.36 -15.44 -15.82
N THR A 47 19.37 -15.06 -14.55
CA THR A 47 18.35 -15.38 -13.55
C THR A 47 17.85 -14.14 -12.82
N SER A 48 18.07 -12.95 -13.38
CA SER A 48 17.61 -11.70 -12.79
C SER A 48 17.35 -10.67 -13.87
N ALA A 49 16.16 -10.11 -13.83
CA ALA A 49 15.74 -8.99 -14.65
C ALA A 49 15.14 -7.89 -13.76
N PHE A 50 15.29 -6.65 -14.22
CA PHE A 50 14.76 -5.46 -13.59
C PHE A 50 13.91 -4.70 -14.60
N ALA A 51 12.73 -4.25 -14.21
CA ALA A 51 11.81 -3.52 -15.08
C ALA A 51 11.48 -2.15 -14.48
N THR A 52 11.49 -1.12 -15.32
CA THR A 52 11.01 0.22 -14.97
C THR A 52 9.85 0.58 -15.89
N LEU A 53 8.74 1.00 -15.32
CA LEU A 53 7.53 1.39 -16.04
C LEU A 53 7.11 2.79 -15.60
N LYS A 54 6.78 3.63 -16.58
CA LYS A 54 6.05 4.88 -16.37
C LYS A 54 4.68 4.75 -17.02
N LEU A 55 3.64 4.93 -16.22
CA LEU A 55 2.25 4.83 -16.62
C LEU A 55 1.57 6.17 -16.41
N GLU A 56 0.64 6.51 -17.30
CA GLU A 56 -0.30 7.59 -17.14
C GLU A 56 -1.66 7.00 -16.79
N ALA A 57 -2.28 7.47 -15.71
CA ALA A 57 -3.55 6.97 -15.21
C ALA A 57 -4.62 8.07 -15.29
N HIS A 58 -5.68 7.80 -16.05
CA HIS A 58 -6.83 8.69 -16.20
C HIS A 58 -8.03 8.10 -15.50
N PHE A 59 -8.54 8.83 -14.50
CA PHE A 59 -9.75 8.47 -13.77
C PHE A 59 -10.96 9.18 -14.40
N HIS A 60 -11.96 8.41 -14.83
CA HIS A 60 -13.14 8.88 -15.57
C HIS A 60 -14.36 9.12 -14.68
N ASP A 61 -14.27 8.78 -13.41
CA ASP A 61 -15.34 8.88 -12.43
C ASP A 61 -15.56 10.32 -11.91
N GLY A 62 -14.74 11.27 -12.38
CA GLY A 62 -14.75 12.66 -11.91
C GLY A 62 -14.21 12.84 -10.49
N GLY A 63 -13.75 11.75 -9.86
CA GLY A 63 -13.12 11.76 -8.54
C GLY A 63 -11.61 11.98 -8.64
N HIS A 64 -11.01 12.51 -7.57
CA HIS A 64 -9.56 12.56 -7.48
C HIS A 64 -9.00 11.18 -7.14
N PRO A 65 -7.84 10.80 -7.70
CA PRO A 65 -7.20 9.53 -7.38
C PRO A 65 -6.76 9.53 -5.92
N THR A 66 -7.20 8.52 -5.16
CA THR A 66 -6.75 8.33 -3.79
C THR A 66 -5.37 7.65 -3.77
N LEU A 67 -4.60 7.87 -2.70
CA LEU A 67 -3.36 7.12 -2.47
C LEU A 67 -3.58 5.60 -2.42
N HIS A 68 -4.76 5.17 -1.94
CA HIS A 68 -5.11 3.75 -1.92
C HIS A 68 -5.25 3.18 -3.32
N ASP A 69 -5.93 3.89 -4.22
CA ASP A 69 -6.11 3.48 -5.62
C ASP A 69 -4.77 3.41 -6.35
N ILE A 70 -3.90 4.41 -6.18
CA ILE A 70 -2.57 4.44 -6.79
C ILE A 70 -1.74 3.24 -6.31
N ARG A 71 -1.71 2.97 -5.00
CA ARG A 71 -0.97 1.81 -4.45
C ARG A 71 -1.54 0.47 -4.93
N ALA A 72 -2.86 0.37 -5.06
CA ALA A 72 -3.51 -0.82 -5.59
C ALA A 72 -3.12 -1.05 -7.06
N LEU A 73 -3.07 0.01 -7.87
CA LEU A 73 -2.60 -0.04 -9.25
C LEU A 73 -1.12 -0.42 -9.34
N GLU A 74 -0.25 0.21 -8.56
CA GLU A 74 1.17 -0.14 -8.53
C GLU A 74 1.40 -1.62 -8.18
N SER A 75 0.67 -2.14 -7.18
CA SER A 75 0.78 -3.55 -6.80
C SER A 75 0.28 -4.46 -7.93
N ALA A 76 -0.85 -4.12 -8.55
CA ALA A 76 -1.40 -4.88 -9.68
C ALA A 76 -0.44 -4.90 -10.88
N VAL A 77 0.16 -3.76 -11.22
CA VAL A 77 1.17 -3.64 -12.29
C VAL A 77 2.40 -4.49 -11.96
N ARG A 78 2.94 -4.38 -10.74
CA ARG A 78 4.11 -5.18 -10.32
C ARG A 78 3.86 -6.68 -10.50
N LYS A 79 2.70 -7.17 -10.08
CA LYS A 79 2.28 -8.57 -10.25
C LYS A 79 2.11 -8.97 -11.71
N ALA A 80 1.49 -8.11 -12.51
CA ALA A 80 1.25 -8.41 -13.92
C ALA A 80 2.58 -8.47 -14.70
N VAL A 81 3.51 -7.57 -14.40
CA VAL A 81 4.84 -7.53 -15.03
C VAL A 81 5.70 -8.70 -14.58
N SER A 82 5.75 -9.02 -13.29
CA SER A 82 6.52 -10.17 -12.77
C SER A 82 6.03 -11.49 -13.34
N ALA A 83 4.72 -11.62 -13.59
CA ALA A 83 4.14 -12.79 -14.25
C ALA A 83 4.49 -12.90 -15.75
N LYS A 84 4.89 -11.81 -16.42
CA LYS A 84 5.27 -11.81 -17.85
C LYS A 84 6.78 -11.85 -18.08
N VAL A 85 7.56 -11.32 -17.16
CA VAL A 85 9.01 -11.22 -17.28
C VAL A 85 9.66 -12.28 -16.40
N ASP A 86 10.17 -13.33 -17.02
CA ASP A 86 10.88 -14.39 -16.31
C ASP A 86 12.02 -13.83 -15.46
N HIS A 87 12.17 -14.36 -14.25
CA HIS A 87 13.21 -13.93 -13.31
C HIS A 87 13.15 -12.46 -12.90
N CYS A 88 11.98 -11.82 -13.00
CA CYS A 88 11.72 -10.49 -12.47
C CYS A 88 10.78 -10.63 -11.26
N SER A 89 11.32 -10.53 -10.04
CA SER A 89 10.50 -10.45 -8.82
C SER A 89 9.69 -9.15 -8.83
N GLU A 90 8.58 -9.11 -8.09
CA GLU A 90 7.80 -7.88 -7.89
C GLU A 90 8.66 -6.74 -7.32
N ASP A 91 9.64 -7.06 -6.46
CA ASP A 91 10.59 -6.10 -5.88
C ASP A 91 11.57 -5.51 -6.92
N HIS A 92 11.72 -6.17 -8.07
CA HIS A 92 12.56 -5.71 -9.18
C HIS A 92 11.74 -4.98 -10.26
N VAL A 93 10.49 -4.66 -9.97
CA VAL A 93 9.63 -3.87 -10.85
C VAL A 93 9.40 -2.49 -10.21
N ALA A 94 10.04 -1.48 -10.76
CA ALA A 94 9.79 -0.09 -10.40
C ALA A 94 8.64 0.46 -11.27
N VAL A 95 7.61 0.99 -10.63
CA VAL A 95 6.42 1.55 -11.30
C VAL A 95 6.26 3.00 -10.86
N GLU A 96 6.18 3.91 -11.83
CA GLU A 96 5.80 5.30 -11.65
C GLU A 96 4.43 5.49 -12.29
N ILE A 97 3.45 6.00 -11.53
CA ILE A 97 2.11 6.30 -12.04
C ILE A 97 1.91 7.81 -11.97
N ASP A 98 1.75 8.43 -13.13
CA ASP A 98 1.40 9.82 -13.28
C ASP A 98 -0.11 9.94 -13.47
N THR A 99 -0.78 10.63 -12.54
CA THR A 99 -2.23 10.85 -12.59
C THR A 99 -2.61 12.20 -13.20
N GLY A 100 -1.62 13.02 -13.62
CA GLY A 100 -1.84 14.38 -14.14
C GLY A 100 -2.42 15.39 -13.12
N HIS A 101 -2.73 14.92 -11.92
CA HIS A 101 -3.14 15.69 -10.75
C HIS A 101 -2.29 15.21 -9.58
N PRO A 102 -1.81 16.11 -8.68
CA PRO A 102 -1.24 15.65 -7.42
C PRO A 102 -2.30 14.76 -6.74
N ALA A 103 -1.91 13.54 -6.36
CA ALA A 103 -2.78 12.65 -5.60
C ALA A 103 -3.36 13.48 -4.45
N ALA A 104 -4.68 13.51 -4.32
CA ALA A 104 -5.30 14.17 -3.18
C ALA A 104 -4.77 13.47 -1.94
N LEU A 105 -4.02 14.21 -1.12
CA LEU A 105 -3.78 13.82 0.26
C LEU A 105 -5.15 13.97 0.93
N ASP A 106 -5.99 12.94 0.83
CA ASP A 106 -7.02 12.70 1.85
C ASP A 106 -6.30 12.25 3.14
N ASP A 107 -5.49 13.16 3.69
CA ASP A 107 -5.47 13.38 5.13
C ASP A 107 -6.63 14.36 5.35
N GLU A 108 -7.86 13.86 5.39
CA GLU A 108 -8.92 14.64 6.01
C GLU A 108 -8.49 14.84 7.46
N ASP A 109 -7.98 16.05 7.74
CA ASP A 109 -7.80 16.69 9.03
C ASP A 109 -9.16 16.80 9.76
N ASP A 110 -9.79 15.66 10.05
CA ASP A 110 -11.12 15.58 10.63
C ASP A 110 -11.02 15.21 12.13
N PHE A 111 -11.00 16.27 12.92
CA PHE A 111 -11.40 16.40 14.34
C PHE A 111 -10.55 15.72 15.41
N LEU A 112 -9.49 16.41 15.84
CA LEU A 112 -9.24 16.49 17.28
C LEU A 112 -10.46 17.20 17.91
N PRO A 113 -11.15 16.62 18.91
CA PRO A 113 -12.15 17.36 19.65
C PRO A 113 -11.45 18.55 20.30
N SER A 114 -11.86 19.76 19.93
CA SER A 114 -11.50 20.99 20.62
C SER A 114 -11.79 20.79 22.11
N HIS A 115 -10.73 20.62 22.90
CA HIS A 115 -10.83 20.63 24.35
C HIS A 115 -11.60 21.90 24.74
N PRO A 116 -12.72 21.81 25.47
CA PRO A 116 -13.33 23.00 26.01
C PRO A 116 -12.31 23.64 26.94
N ASP A 117 -11.89 24.83 26.53
CA ASP A 117 -11.21 25.82 27.34
C ASP A 117 -12.03 26.04 28.61
N GLN A 118 -11.53 25.54 29.74
CA GLN A 118 -11.94 26.01 31.06
C GLN A 118 -10.68 26.35 31.86
N HIS A 119 -10.17 27.54 31.56
CA HIS A 119 -9.55 28.37 32.57
C HIS A 119 -10.56 28.61 33.71
N ASP A 120 -10.34 27.96 34.86
CA ASP A 120 -10.82 28.51 36.13
C ASP A 120 -9.68 28.51 37.17
N ARG A 121 -9.09 29.70 37.27
CA ARG A 121 -8.38 30.37 38.38
C ARG A 121 -7.44 29.59 39.32
N PRO A 122 -6.23 30.14 39.57
CA PRO A 122 -5.40 29.72 40.68
C PRO A 122 -5.86 30.43 41.97
N THR A 123 -6.25 29.67 42.98
CA THR A 123 -6.21 30.14 44.38
C THR A 123 -5.40 29.18 45.21
N SER A 124 -4.14 29.57 45.41
CA SER A 124 -3.33 29.44 46.63
C SER A 124 -3.93 28.59 47.76
N SER A 125 -3.20 27.58 48.23
CA SER A 125 -2.56 27.64 49.55
C SER A 125 -1.94 26.30 49.96
N LEU A 126 -0.69 26.37 50.41
CA LEU A 126 0.01 25.33 51.16
C LEU A 126 -0.83 24.78 52.33
N ARG A 127 -0.85 23.47 52.51
CA ARG A 127 -0.50 22.82 53.79
C ARG A 127 -0.33 21.30 53.66
N ARG A 128 0.88 20.88 54.00
CA ARG A 128 1.35 19.51 54.27
C ARG A 128 0.45 18.82 55.30
N ALA A 129 -0.07 17.63 54.98
CA ALA A 129 -0.50 16.66 55.97
C ALA A 129 -0.07 15.26 55.52
N LYS A 130 0.86 14.66 56.28
CA LYS A 130 1.16 13.23 56.24
C LYS A 130 -0.08 12.49 56.74
N SER A 131 -0.54 11.48 56.00
CA SER A 131 -1.32 10.40 56.59
C SER A 131 -0.90 9.09 55.94
N THR A 132 -0.19 8.30 56.74
CA THR A 132 0.19 6.92 56.49
C THR A 132 -1.03 6.03 56.72
N ARG A 133 -1.41 5.25 55.71
CA ARG A 133 -2.03 3.92 55.80
C ARG A 133 -2.41 3.50 54.38
N GLN A 134 -2.37 2.27 53.94
CA GLN A 134 -1.87 1.00 54.44
C GLN A 134 -2.42 0.00 53.40
N LEU A 135 -1.53 -0.84 52.86
CA LEU A 135 -1.81 -2.17 52.28
C LEU A 135 -2.62 -2.30 50.96
N GLY A 136 -2.06 -3.18 50.12
CA GLY A 136 -2.66 -3.77 48.92
C GLY A 136 -1.70 -3.58 47.73
N ARG A 137 -0.54 -4.23 47.65
CA ARG A 137 -0.36 -5.67 47.39
C ARG A 137 -1.48 -6.26 46.54
N SER A 138 -1.28 -6.37 45.22
CA SER A 138 -0.73 -7.60 44.60
C SER A 138 -0.73 -7.55 43.07
N ASN A 139 0.46 -7.84 42.54
CA ASN A 139 0.80 -8.71 41.41
C ASN A 139 0.33 -8.50 39.96
N SER A 140 1.39 -8.44 39.17
CA SER A 140 1.66 -8.82 37.78
C SER A 140 1.30 -10.26 37.37
N ARG A 141 1.49 -10.52 36.05
CA ARG A 141 1.37 -11.77 35.25
C ARG A 141 -0.07 -12.09 34.83
N GLY A 142 -0.43 -12.12 33.55
CA GLY A 142 0.32 -12.62 32.39
C GLY A 142 -0.27 -13.97 32.02
N SER A 143 -0.87 -14.10 30.83
CA SER A 143 -1.09 -15.39 30.17
C SER A 143 -1.44 -15.18 28.70
N SER A 144 -0.49 -15.61 27.87
CA SER A 144 -0.73 -16.10 26.51
C SER A 144 -1.74 -17.24 26.52
N SER A 145 -2.56 -17.36 25.49
CA SER A 145 -2.99 -18.67 25.00
C SER A 145 -3.27 -18.60 23.50
N ARG A 146 -2.41 -19.31 22.79
CA ARG A 146 -2.43 -19.67 21.38
C ARG A 146 -3.36 -20.87 21.25
N ALA A 147 -4.37 -20.81 20.39
CA ALA A 147 -5.12 -22.00 19.99
C ALA A 147 -5.25 -21.96 18.46
N GLY A 148 -4.39 -22.74 17.80
CA GLY A 148 -4.61 -23.16 16.43
C GLY A 148 -5.46 -24.42 16.41
N ALA A 149 -6.37 -24.52 15.45
CA ALA A 149 -7.00 -25.77 15.07
C ALA A 149 -7.10 -25.81 13.54
N SER A 150 -6.14 -26.50 12.94
CA SER A 150 -6.17 -26.97 11.56
C SER A 150 -7.31 -27.96 11.38
N GLY A 151 -8.06 -27.84 10.29
CA GLY A 151 -9.08 -28.81 9.90
C GLY A 151 -8.98 -29.13 8.41
N ALA A 152 -9.04 -30.44 8.10
CA ALA A 152 -9.34 -31.05 6.81
C ALA A 152 -8.20 -31.29 5.78
N ASN A 153 -7.28 -32.21 6.12
CA ASN A 153 -6.95 -33.36 5.24
C ASN A 153 -7.95 -34.47 5.64
N GLY A 154 -8.63 -35.23 4.80
CA GLY A 154 -8.27 -35.89 3.54
C GLY A 154 -8.74 -37.36 3.65
N TYR A 155 -8.80 -38.04 2.49
CA TYR A 155 -8.83 -39.49 2.26
C TYR A 155 -10.17 -40.20 2.00
N SER A 156 -10.23 -40.64 0.75
CA SER A 156 -10.64 -41.97 0.22
C SER A 156 -12.11 -42.35 0.20
#